data_AF-A0A416VSD1-F1
#
_entry.id   AF-A0A416VSD1-F1
#
_cell.length_a   1.000
_cell.length_b   1.000
_cell.length_c   1.000
_cell.angle_alpha   90.00
_cell.angle_beta   90.00
_cell.angle_gamma   90.00
#
_symmetry.space_group_name_H-M   'P 1'
#
loop_
_entity.id
_entity.type
_entity.pdbx_description
1 polymer ?
#
loop_
_entity_poly.entity_id
_entity_poly.type
_entity_poly.pdbx_seq_one_letter_code
_entity_poly.pdbx_strand_id
1 'polypeptide(L)'
;MSMYQIEDLVEASVNQLCQVAIDPYQLWNDIHYLYEFQDQFDCSFTHFRVLQELLDCGFMIPLEPCEHPLYIQDKESFNRLVQEDFAYLPGPSGGYWCGVIEGKDGEKFVLNKLFCDYGSPLWQQLVESGRLSGETARPLLALNPYELVLRIVRQVSSGEDPFLFYHWYSLFPMLVELTENTGEISDEVKVELNDRLCRPEVFRALKEDAHMAPQEDDYLDEEFPGEWFAPYFKWCDTVDNDPEYLARQIMELFTKGDFRVALELSAKGLQLSPDDAFFSLFWATSLVILQAREIIPFKLEDNRKAVRVFERFLEYRQDEAKVWNINFYLAMACLPAREFGAVEEAIAKVTDLFDQYPKLLDDYRDLEKKWREKTDS
;
A
#
# COMPACT_ATOMS: atom_id res chain seq x y z
N MET A 1 0.08 8.33 -16.20
CA MET A 1 0.77 8.11 -14.91
C MET A 1 0.70 6.62 -14.74
N SER A 2 1.84 5.92 -14.71
CA SER A 2 1.86 4.45 -14.67
C SER A 2 1.05 3.94 -13.48
N MET A 3 0.11 3.03 -13.73
CA MET A 3 -0.72 2.40 -12.71
C MET A 3 -0.06 1.14 -12.17
N TYR A 4 1.11 1.32 -11.55
CA TYR A 4 1.94 0.23 -11.04
C TYR A 4 1.20 -0.68 -10.05
N GLN A 5 0.18 -0.20 -9.34
CA GLN A 5 -0.61 -1.05 -8.43
C GLN A 5 -1.43 -2.12 -9.17
N ILE A 6 -1.88 -1.81 -10.39
CA ILE A 6 -2.56 -2.78 -11.25
C ILE A 6 -1.55 -3.79 -11.78
N GLU A 7 -0.36 -3.33 -12.18
CA GLU A 7 0.74 -4.20 -12.59
C GLU A 7 1.11 -5.20 -11.49
N ASP A 8 1.30 -4.72 -10.27
CA ASP A 8 1.67 -5.53 -9.11
C ASP A 8 0.53 -6.48 -8.72
N LEU A 9 -0.73 -6.05 -8.81
CA LEU A 9 -1.90 -6.92 -8.60
C LEU A 9 -1.94 -8.07 -9.60
N VAL A 10 -1.73 -7.79 -10.88
CA VAL A 10 -1.75 -8.79 -11.96
C VAL A 10 -0.58 -9.75 -11.80
N GLU A 11 0.64 -9.24 -11.56
CA GLU A 11 1.83 -10.04 -11.28
C GLU A 11 1.60 -11.00 -10.09
N ALA A 12 1.12 -10.48 -8.95
CA ALA A 12 0.84 -11.29 -7.77
C ALA A 12 -0.25 -12.33 -8.02
N SER A 13 -1.29 -11.97 -8.78
CA SER A 13 -2.41 -12.87 -9.09
C SER A 13 -2.00 -14.00 -10.02
N VAL A 14 -1.20 -13.72 -11.05
CA VAL A 14 -0.65 -14.75 -11.96
C VAL A 14 0.25 -15.70 -11.17
N ASN A 15 1.16 -15.18 -10.35
CA ASN A 15 2.02 -16.00 -9.50
C ASN A 15 1.21 -16.93 -8.60
N GLN A 16 0.16 -16.40 -7.95
CA GLN A 16 -0.71 -17.20 -7.09
C GLN A 16 -1.43 -18.29 -7.86
N LEU A 17 -2.04 -17.97 -8.99
CA LEU A 17 -2.79 -18.92 -9.82
C LEU A 17 -1.88 -20.04 -10.35
N CYS A 18 -0.68 -19.70 -10.83
CA CYS A 18 0.28 -20.68 -11.35
C CYS A 18 0.77 -21.68 -10.28
N GLN A 19 0.80 -21.30 -9.00
CA GLN A 19 1.23 -22.19 -7.92
C GLN A 19 0.17 -23.22 -7.50
N VAL A 20 -1.12 -22.89 -7.68
CA VAL A 20 -2.24 -23.62 -7.06
C VAL A 20 -3.20 -24.25 -8.06
N ALA A 21 -3.14 -23.85 -9.33
CA ALA A 21 -4.08 -24.32 -10.34
C ALA A 21 -3.91 -25.82 -10.64
N ILE A 22 -5.04 -26.51 -10.68
CA ILE A 22 -5.12 -27.95 -10.99
C ILE A 22 -5.57 -28.18 -12.44
N ASP A 23 -6.36 -27.25 -13.00
CA ASP A 23 -6.83 -27.27 -14.38
C ASP A 23 -6.12 -26.18 -15.22
N PRO A 24 -5.21 -26.56 -16.14
CA PRO A 24 -4.52 -25.61 -17.01
C PRO A 24 -5.47 -24.76 -17.85
N TYR A 25 -6.61 -25.31 -18.29
CA TYR A 25 -7.53 -24.57 -19.15
C TYR A 25 -8.20 -23.42 -18.41
N GLN A 26 -8.63 -23.65 -17.17
CA GLN A 26 -9.17 -22.59 -16.31
C GLN A 26 -8.09 -21.56 -15.96
N LEU A 27 -6.85 -22.02 -15.70
CA LEU A 27 -5.72 -21.14 -15.43
C LEU A 27 -5.47 -20.18 -16.60
N TRP A 28 -5.39 -20.69 -17.84
CA TRP A 28 -5.16 -19.84 -19.01
C TRP A 28 -6.27 -18.82 -19.21
N ASN A 29 -7.51 -19.23 -18.96
CA ASN A 29 -8.66 -18.34 -19.04
C ASN A 29 -8.58 -17.23 -18.00
N ASP A 30 -8.21 -17.55 -16.76
CA ASP A 30 -8.08 -16.57 -15.68
C ASP A 30 -6.94 -15.58 -15.95
N ILE A 31 -5.78 -16.07 -16.42
CA ILE A 31 -4.64 -15.21 -16.80
C ILE A 31 -5.01 -14.30 -17.98
N HIS A 32 -5.70 -14.82 -19.00
CA HIS A 32 -6.17 -14.01 -20.13
C HIS A 32 -6.98 -12.80 -19.65
N TYR A 33 -7.94 -13.03 -18.76
CA TYR A 33 -8.80 -11.95 -18.27
C TYR A 33 -8.11 -10.98 -17.31
N LEU A 34 -7.06 -11.42 -16.59
CA LEU A 34 -6.23 -10.51 -15.81
C LEU A 34 -5.47 -9.52 -16.72
N TYR A 35 -4.94 -9.99 -17.84
CA TYR A 35 -4.27 -9.11 -18.81
C TYR A 35 -5.25 -8.24 -19.59
N GLU A 36 -6.43 -8.74 -19.96
CA GLU A 36 -7.49 -7.89 -20.54
C GLU A 36 -7.91 -6.76 -19.59
N PHE A 37 -7.98 -7.04 -18.28
CA PHE A 37 -8.20 -6.02 -17.26
C PHE A 37 -7.06 -5.01 -17.23
N GLN A 38 -5.80 -5.47 -17.20
CA GLN A 38 -4.62 -4.60 -17.20
C GLN A 38 -4.56 -3.68 -18.43
N ASP A 39 -4.89 -4.21 -19.60
CA ASP A 39 -4.82 -3.51 -20.88
C ASP A 39 -5.81 -2.32 -20.99
N GLN A 40 -6.75 -2.20 -20.05
CA GLN A 40 -7.63 -1.02 -19.93
C GLN A 40 -6.93 0.20 -19.31
N PHE A 41 -5.70 0.04 -18.82
CA PHE A 41 -4.99 1.05 -18.05
C PHE A 41 -3.62 1.39 -18.64
N ASP A 42 -3.05 2.53 -18.21
CA ASP A 42 -1.68 2.97 -18.55
C ASP A 42 -0.66 2.13 -17.76
N CYS A 43 -0.56 0.85 -18.11
CA CYS A 43 0.36 -0.13 -17.54
C CYS A 43 1.51 -0.46 -18.50
N SER A 44 2.66 -0.76 -17.93
CA SER A 44 3.79 -1.37 -18.62
C SER A 44 3.54 -2.84 -18.90
N PHE A 45 4.39 -3.45 -19.73
CA PHE A 45 4.28 -4.84 -20.11
C PHE A 45 4.75 -5.76 -18.96
N THR A 46 3.80 -6.29 -18.20
CA THR A 46 4.05 -7.09 -16.99
C THR A 46 4.32 -8.58 -17.25
N HIS A 47 4.00 -9.11 -18.43
CA HIS A 47 4.18 -10.53 -18.73
C HIS A 47 5.62 -11.01 -18.48
N PHE A 48 6.63 -10.16 -18.70
CA PHE A 48 8.02 -10.55 -18.48
C PHE A 48 8.45 -10.60 -17.01
N ARG A 49 7.70 -9.99 -16.10
CA ARG A 49 7.93 -10.10 -14.66
C ARG A 49 7.60 -11.52 -14.16
N VAL A 50 6.69 -12.21 -14.87
CA VAL A 50 6.19 -13.57 -14.58
C VAL A 50 6.37 -14.53 -15.77
N LEU A 51 7.35 -14.27 -16.64
CA LEU A 51 7.50 -15.00 -17.90
C LEU A 51 7.64 -16.51 -17.68
N GLN A 52 8.46 -16.90 -16.71
CA GLN A 52 8.74 -18.30 -16.45
C GLN A 52 7.44 -19.02 -16.06
N GLU A 53 6.65 -18.40 -15.19
CA GLU A 53 5.36 -18.89 -14.74
C GLU A 53 4.36 -19.01 -15.92
N LEU A 54 4.32 -18.04 -16.84
CA LEU A 54 3.47 -18.08 -18.04
C LEU A 54 3.89 -19.15 -19.05
N LEU A 55 5.19 -19.40 -19.21
CA LEU A 55 5.72 -20.45 -20.08
C LEU A 55 5.49 -21.84 -19.49
N ASP A 56 5.76 -22.00 -18.19
CA ASP A 56 5.62 -23.29 -17.50
C ASP A 56 4.16 -23.74 -17.45
N CYS A 57 3.23 -22.81 -17.25
CA CYS A 57 1.82 -23.13 -17.27
C CYS A 57 1.25 -23.29 -18.68
N GLY A 58 1.95 -22.84 -19.73
CA GLY A 58 1.53 -22.93 -21.13
C GLY A 58 0.59 -21.83 -21.60
N PHE A 59 0.40 -20.77 -20.81
CA PHE A 59 -0.37 -19.59 -21.24
C PHE A 59 0.34 -18.85 -22.37
N MET A 60 1.65 -18.62 -22.21
CA MET A 60 2.47 -17.97 -23.22
C MET A 60 3.14 -19.03 -24.09
N ILE A 61 2.90 -18.96 -25.39
CA ILE A 61 3.34 -19.96 -26.36
C ILE A 61 4.57 -19.42 -27.11
N PRO A 62 5.75 -20.05 -26.97
CA PRO A 62 6.93 -19.67 -27.73
C PRO A 62 6.81 -20.16 -29.17
N LEU A 63 7.22 -19.31 -30.10
CA LEU A 63 7.19 -19.53 -31.54
C LEU A 63 8.54 -19.17 -32.14
N GLU A 64 8.98 -19.96 -33.13
CA GLU A 64 10.00 -19.53 -34.06
C GLU A 64 9.47 -18.39 -34.94
N PRO A 65 10.32 -17.45 -35.39
CA PRO A 65 9.91 -16.38 -36.30
C PRO A 65 9.18 -16.90 -37.54
N CYS A 66 9.60 -18.06 -38.06
CA CYS A 66 9.04 -18.66 -39.25
C CYS A 66 7.64 -19.27 -39.06
N GLU A 67 7.20 -19.44 -37.83
CA GLU A 67 5.86 -19.94 -37.48
C GLU A 67 4.81 -18.83 -37.46
N HIS A 68 5.23 -17.56 -37.45
CA HIS A 68 4.29 -16.45 -37.49
C HIS A 68 3.56 -16.38 -38.85
N PRO A 69 2.22 -16.20 -38.88
CA PRO A 69 1.45 -16.18 -40.15
C PRO A 69 1.94 -15.14 -41.16
N LEU A 70 2.44 -14.00 -40.68
CA LEU A 70 2.99 -12.92 -41.51
C LEU A 70 4.46 -13.10 -41.91
N TYR A 71 5.15 -14.13 -41.43
CA TYR A 71 6.58 -14.33 -41.73
C TYR A 71 6.85 -14.43 -43.24
N ILE A 72 5.99 -15.11 -43.99
CA ILE A 72 6.16 -15.27 -45.44
C ILE A 72 6.10 -13.92 -46.17
N GLN A 73 5.34 -12.97 -45.62
CA GLN A 73 5.12 -11.65 -46.22
C GLN A 73 6.27 -10.68 -45.91
N ASP A 74 6.94 -10.83 -44.77
CA ASP A 74 8.03 -9.95 -44.34
C ASP A 74 9.16 -10.67 -43.59
N LYS A 75 9.83 -11.61 -44.27
CA LYS A 75 10.91 -12.40 -43.67
C LYS A 75 12.04 -11.55 -43.12
N GLU A 76 12.34 -10.41 -43.76
CA GLU A 76 13.48 -9.58 -43.38
C GLU A 76 13.23 -8.88 -42.04
N SER A 77 12.04 -8.33 -41.83
CA SER A 77 11.69 -7.71 -40.54
C SER A 77 11.68 -8.73 -39.41
N PHE A 78 11.09 -9.92 -39.62
CA PHE A 78 11.11 -11.01 -38.62
C PHE A 78 12.53 -11.52 -38.31
N ASN A 79 13.42 -11.58 -39.30
CA ASN A 79 14.82 -11.96 -39.09
C ASN A 79 15.67 -10.83 -38.49
N ARG A 80 15.24 -9.56 -38.58
CA ARG A 80 15.85 -8.46 -37.84
C ARG A 80 15.37 -8.41 -36.40
N LEU A 81 14.09 -8.67 -36.18
CA LEU A 81 13.49 -8.74 -34.84
C LEU A 81 14.25 -9.70 -33.94
N VAL A 82 14.73 -10.84 -34.47
CA VAL A 82 15.56 -11.78 -33.68
C VAL A 82 16.88 -11.24 -33.13
N GLN A 83 17.23 -9.99 -33.43
CA GLN A 83 18.47 -9.34 -33.00
C GLN A 83 18.26 -8.21 -31.99
N GLU A 84 17.01 -7.88 -31.64
CA GLU A 84 16.73 -6.82 -30.66
C GLU A 84 16.82 -7.38 -29.22
N ASP A 85 16.56 -6.58 -28.18
CA ASP A 85 16.38 -7.12 -26.83
C ASP A 85 14.90 -7.43 -26.55
N PHE A 86 14.02 -6.50 -26.93
CA PHE A 86 12.56 -6.62 -26.88
C PHE A 86 11.92 -5.81 -28.00
N ALA A 87 10.87 -6.37 -28.61
CA ALA A 87 10.05 -5.65 -29.56
C ALA A 87 8.59 -6.15 -29.53
N TYR A 88 7.66 -5.23 -29.72
CA TYR A 88 6.26 -5.57 -29.98
C TYR A 88 5.98 -5.44 -31.48
N LEU A 89 5.29 -6.42 -32.06
CA LEU A 89 4.84 -6.40 -33.44
C LEU A 89 3.42 -5.83 -33.52
N PRO A 90 3.24 -4.56 -33.93
CA PRO A 90 1.92 -3.99 -34.11
C PRO A 90 1.22 -4.60 -35.33
N GLY A 91 -0.06 -4.94 -35.21
CA GLY A 91 -0.89 -5.41 -36.31
C GLY A 91 -2.03 -6.35 -35.88
N PRO A 92 -2.91 -6.74 -36.80
CA PRO A 92 -4.06 -7.62 -36.52
C PRO A 92 -3.66 -9.03 -36.07
N SER A 93 -2.43 -9.45 -36.37
CA SER A 93 -1.84 -10.72 -35.94
C SER A 93 -0.79 -10.52 -34.84
N GLY A 94 -0.76 -9.36 -34.19
CA GLY A 94 0.35 -8.89 -33.35
C GLY A 94 0.86 -9.90 -32.33
N GLY A 95 2.10 -9.71 -31.87
CA GLY A 95 2.74 -10.59 -30.91
C GLY A 95 3.97 -9.96 -30.29
N TYR A 96 4.47 -10.57 -29.22
CA TYR A 96 5.63 -10.08 -28.50
C TYR A 96 6.86 -10.81 -28.99
N TRP A 97 7.99 -10.12 -29.04
CA TRP A 97 9.28 -10.71 -29.36
C TRP A 97 10.26 -10.40 -28.24
N CYS A 98 11.00 -11.42 -27.80
CA CYS A 98 12.07 -11.22 -26.82
C CYS A 98 13.34 -11.98 -27.22
N GLY A 99 14.43 -11.21 -27.31
CA GLY A 99 15.77 -11.69 -27.55
C GLY A 99 16.47 -12.04 -26.27
N VAL A 100 16.35 -11.16 -25.28
CA VAL A 100 17.02 -11.28 -23.99
C VAL A 100 16.05 -10.95 -22.86
N ILE A 101 15.93 -11.85 -21.89
CA ILE A 101 15.26 -11.59 -20.61
C ILE A 101 16.29 -11.51 -19.49
N GLU A 102 16.00 -10.71 -18.48
CA GLU A 102 16.77 -10.65 -17.25
C GLU A 102 16.04 -11.45 -16.16
N GLY A 103 16.68 -12.49 -15.64
CA GLY A 103 16.16 -13.31 -14.55
C GLY A 103 16.28 -12.61 -13.19
N LYS A 104 15.69 -13.22 -12.16
CA LYS A 104 15.57 -12.65 -10.80
C LYS A 104 16.93 -12.28 -10.16
N ASP A 105 18.03 -12.90 -10.56
CA ASP A 105 19.40 -12.63 -10.08
C ASP A 105 20.22 -11.70 -11.03
N GLY A 106 19.59 -11.07 -12.03
CA GLY A 106 20.26 -10.28 -13.06
C GLY A 106 20.91 -11.13 -14.17
N GLU A 107 20.68 -12.44 -14.18
CA GLU A 107 21.17 -13.34 -15.24
C GLU A 107 20.39 -13.11 -16.54
N LYS A 108 21.09 -12.88 -17.64
CA LYS A 108 20.46 -12.62 -18.94
C LYS A 108 20.30 -13.91 -19.74
N PHE A 109 19.08 -14.30 -20.06
CA PHE A 109 18.78 -15.46 -20.91
C PHE A 109 18.43 -15.00 -22.32
N VAL A 110 19.09 -15.57 -23.32
CA VAL A 110 18.78 -15.34 -24.72
C VAL A 110 17.70 -16.32 -25.17
N LEU A 111 16.49 -15.82 -25.41
CA LEU A 111 15.36 -16.64 -25.85
C LEU A 111 15.25 -16.67 -27.39
N ASN A 112 15.40 -15.52 -28.04
CA ASN A 112 15.22 -15.36 -29.50
C ASN A 112 13.90 -15.96 -30.02
N LYS A 113 12.80 -15.73 -29.31
CA LYS A 113 11.47 -16.27 -29.65
C LYS A 113 10.45 -15.16 -29.83
N LEU A 114 9.45 -15.47 -30.65
CA LEU A 114 8.16 -14.80 -30.59
C LEU A 114 7.30 -15.46 -29.52
N PHE A 115 6.44 -14.69 -28.89
CA PHE A 115 5.51 -15.13 -27.88
C PHE A 115 4.09 -14.75 -28.26
N CYS A 116 3.21 -15.68 -28.00
CA CYS A 116 1.79 -15.57 -28.27
C CYS A 116 1.02 -15.98 -27.03
N ASP A 117 0.22 -15.08 -26.49
CA ASP A 117 -0.62 -15.37 -25.34
C ASP A 117 -1.87 -16.14 -25.77
N TYR A 118 -2.27 -17.09 -24.95
CA TYR A 118 -3.55 -17.77 -25.10
C TYR A 118 -4.71 -16.75 -25.15
N GLY A 119 -5.60 -16.93 -26.12
CA GLY A 119 -6.73 -16.02 -26.35
C GLY A 119 -6.42 -14.78 -27.21
N SER A 120 -5.15 -14.44 -27.44
CA SER A 120 -4.74 -13.29 -28.26
C SER A 120 -5.17 -13.42 -29.74
N PRO A 121 -5.21 -12.32 -30.51
CA PRO A 121 -5.48 -12.37 -31.96
C PRO A 121 -4.52 -13.28 -32.74
N LEU A 122 -3.23 -13.33 -32.35
CA LEU A 122 -2.27 -14.25 -32.95
C LEU A 122 -2.60 -15.70 -32.61
N TRP A 123 -2.99 -15.99 -31.38
CA TRP A 123 -3.39 -17.33 -30.95
C TRP A 123 -4.57 -17.84 -31.79
N GLN A 124 -5.60 -17.01 -32.00
CA GLN A 124 -6.74 -17.36 -32.83
C GLN A 124 -6.33 -17.74 -34.26
N GLN A 125 -5.44 -16.96 -34.89
CA GLN A 125 -4.94 -17.28 -36.23
C GLN A 125 -4.12 -18.57 -36.28
N LEU A 126 -3.34 -18.85 -35.23
CA LEU A 126 -2.58 -20.09 -35.12
C LEU A 126 -3.49 -21.31 -34.93
N VAL A 127 -4.62 -21.14 -34.23
CA VAL A 127 -5.67 -22.16 -34.16
C VAL A 127 -6.35 -22.36 -35.53
N GLU A 128 -6.75 -21.28 -36.21
CA GLU A 128 -7.41 -21.33 -37.52
C GLU A 128 -6.54 -21.97 -38.61
N SER A 129 -5.23 -21.71 -38.57
CA SER A 129 -4.26 -22.32 -39.49
C SER A 129 -3.91 -23.77 -39.14
N GLY A 130 -4.40 -24.29 -38.01
CA GLY A 130 -4.14 -25.64 -37.53
C GLY A 130 -2.76 -25.83 -36.90
N ARG A 131 -2.00 -24.75 -36.66
CA ARG A 131 -0.71 -24.81 -35.94
C ARG A 131 -0.92 -25.11 -34.46
N LEU A 132 -1.99 -24.60 -33.86
CA LEU A 132 -2.46 -24.97 -32.53
C LEU A 132 -3.70 -25.87 -32.67
N SER A 133 -3.76 -26.96 -31.92
CA SER A 133 -4.87 -27.92 -31.98
C SER A 133 -5.03 -28.67 -30.65
N GLY A 134 -6.17 -29.32 -30.46
CA GLY A 134 -6.44 -30.07 -29.22
C GLY A 134 -6.60 -29.13 -28.02
N GLU A 135 -5.93 -29.44 -26.91
CA GLU A 135 -6.05 -28.68 -25.66
C GLU A 135 -5.59 -27.23 -25.78
N THR A 136 -4.54 -26.96 -26.56
CA THR A 136 -4.00 -25.59 -26.75
C THR A 136 -4.85 -24.73 -27.67
N ALA A 137 -5.93 -25.28 -28.25
CA ALA A 137 -6.86 -24.61 -29.14
C ALA A 137 -8.28 -24.53 -28.58
N ARG A 138 -8.46 -24.82 -27.29
CA ARG A 138 -9.77 -24.66 -26.64
C ARG A 138 -10.15 -23.18 -26.63
N PRO A 139 -11.43 -22.83 -26.87
CA PRO A 139 -11.88 -21.44 -26.88
C PRO A 139 -11.86 -20.83 -25.48
N LEU A 140 -11.84 -19.49 -25.38
CA LEU A 140 -12.04 -18.79 -24.11
C LEU A 140 -13.42 -19.12 -23.51
N LEU A 141 -13.45 -19.30 -22.19
CA LEU A 141 -14.69 -19.36 -21.42
C LEU A 141 -15.15 -17.93 -21.14
N ALA A 142 -16.46 -17.72 -20.98
CA ALA A 142 -16.95 -16.41 -20.58
C ALA A 142 -16.37 -15.99 -19.22
N LEU A 143 -15.96 -14.73 -19.10
CA LEU A 143 -15.53 -14.14 -17.84
C LEU A 143 -16.73 -13.93 -16.92
N ASN A 144 -16.61 -14.39 -15.68
CA ASN A 144 -17.34 -13.80 -14.56
C ASN A 144 -16.29 -13.12 -13.65
N PRO A 145 -16.26 -11.78 -13.57
CA PRO A 145 -15.24 -11.04 -12.83
C PRO A 145 -15.23 -11.37 -11.34
N TYR A 146 -16.41 -11.59 -10.78
CA TYR A 146 -16.54 -12.00 -9.38
C TYR A 146 -15.99 -13.41 -9.17
N GLU A 147 -16.24 -14.34 -10.09
CA GLU A 147 -15.66 -15.67 -9.99
C GLU A 147 -14.15 -15.69 -10.20
N LEU A 148 -13.61 -14.84 -11.09
CA LEU A 148 -12.17 -14.68 -11.28
C LEU A 148 -11.51 -14.26 -9.96
N VAL A 149 -11.98 -13.17 -9.36
CA VAL A 149 -11.45 -12.69 -8.09
C VAL A 149 -11.66 -13.74 -7.00
N LEU A 150 -12.84 -14.37 -6.94
CA LEU A 150 -13.13 -15.42 -5.95
C LEU A 150 -12.17 -16.60 -6.08
N ARG A 151 -11.87 -17.04 -7.31
CA ARG A 151 -10.89 -18.11 -7.56
C ARG A 151 -9.49 -17.72 -7.06
N ILE A 152 -9.05 -16.49 -7.32
CA ILE A 152 -7.74 -16.00 -6.85
C ILE A 152 -7.71 -15.99 -5.32
N VAL A 153 -8.68 -15.34 -4.67
CA VAL A 153 -8.70 -15.16 -3.20
C VAL A 153 -9.05 -16.43 -2.42
N ARG A 154 -9.64 -17.45 -3.09
CA ARG A 154 -9.84 -18.79 -2.50
C ARG A 154 -8.53 -19.53 -2.29
N GLN A 155 -7.56 -19.28 -3.16
CA GLN A 155 -6.30 -20.02 -3.18
C GLN A 155 -5.22 -19.38 -2.31
N VAL A 156 -5.42 -18.14 -1.87
CA VAL A 156 -4.55 -17.48 -0.90
C VAL A 156 -4.89 -18.01 0.49
N SER A 157 -3.91 -18.63 1.17
CA SER A 157 -4.08 -19.06 2.56
C SER A 157 -4.30 -17.84 3.45
N SER A 158 -5.24 -17.94 4.40
CA SER A 158 -5.46 -16.88 5.38
C SER A 158 -4.19 -16.66 6.20
N GLY A 159 -3.53 -15.52 5.99
CA GLY A 159 -2.35 -15.09 6.74
C GLY A 159 -1.02 -15.11 5.98
N GLU A 160 -0.98 -15.53 4.70
CA GLU A 160 0.27 -15.61 3.92
C GLU A 160 0.62 -14.31 3.17
N ASP A 161 -0.37 -13.50 2.78
CA ASP A 161 -0.10 -12.17 2.21
C ASP A 161 -1.35 -11.27 2.23
N PRO A 162 -1.40 -10.16 3.00
CA PRO A 162 -2.51 -9.22 2.93
C PRO A 162 -2.57 -8.47 1.59
N PHE A 163 -1.46 -8.39 0.83
CA PHE A 163 -1.33 -7.61 -0.40
C PHE A 163 -2.44 -7.90 -1.40
N LEU A 164 -2.59 -9.17 -1.78
CA LEU A 164 -3.61 -9.59 -2.76
C LEU A 164 -5.02 -9.28 -2.28
N PHE A 165 -5.31 -9.48 -0.99
CA PHE A 165 -6.66 -9.24 -0.48
C PHE A 165 -7.03 -7.76 -0.50
N TYR A 166 -6.16 -6.86 -0.02
CA TYR A 166 -6.51 -5.44 0.01
C TYR A 166 -6.46 -4.80 -1.37
N HIS A 167 -5.56 -5.23 -2.27
CA HIS A 167 -5.55 -4.77 -3.65
C HIS A 167 -6.79 -5.23 -4.40
N TRP A 168 -7.17 -6.52 -4.29
CA TRP A 168 -8.42 -6.97 -4.88
C TRP A 168 -9.60 -6.23 -4.27
N TYR A 169 -9.68 -6.05 -2.95
CA TYR A 169 -10.76 -5.28 -2.34
C TYR A 169 -10.86 -3.84 -2.88
N SER A 170 -9.73 -3.15 -3.04
CA SER A 170 -9.68 -1.76 -3.52
C SER A 170 -9.98 -1.63 -5.02
N LEU A 171 -9.40 -2.50 -5.86
CA LEU A 171 -9.50 -2.41 -7.32
C LEU A 171 -10.71 -3.17 -7.90
N PHE A 172 -11.40 -3.95 -7.07
CA PHE A 172 -12.54 -4.76 -7.51
C PHE A 172 -13.64 -3.96 -8.21
N PRO A 173 -14.06 -2.78 -7.70
CA PRO A 173 -15.03 -1.97 -8.42
C PRO A 173 -14.66 -1.64 -9.87
N MET A 174 -13.39 -1.29 -10.11
CA MET A 174 -12.94 -0.98 -11.47
C MET A 174 -13.01 -2.19 -12.37
N LEU A 175 -12.68 -3.39 -11.87
CA LEU A 175 -12.86 -4.61 -12.63
C LEU A 175 -14.34 -4.82 -13.00
N VAL A 176 -15.26 -4.58 -12.07
CA VAL A 176 -16.71 -4.73 -12.31
C VAL A 176 -17.22 -3.73 -13.34
N GLU A 177 -16.85 -2.45 -13.24
CA GLU A 177 -17.22 -1.41 -14.19
C GLU A 177 -16.75 -1.72 -15.62
N LEU A 178 -15.51 -2.17 -15.77
CA LEU A 178 -14.93 -2.54 -17.07
C LEU A 178 -15.58 -3.78 -17.69
N THR A 179 -16.32 -4.55 -16.89
CA THR A 179 -16.89 -5.84 -17.28
C THR A 179 -18.41 -5.86 -17.20
N GLU A 180 -19.09 -4.70 -17.10
CA GLU A 180 -20.55 -4.52 -16.95
C GLU A 180 -21.42 -5.27 -18.00
N ASN A 181 -20.83 -5.81 -19.06
CA ASN A 181 -21.51 -6.65 -20.05
C ASN A 181 -21.36 -8.17 -19.83
N THR A 182 -20.84 -8.64 -18.70
CA THR A 182 -20.42 -10.07 -18.54
C THR A 182 -21.37 -10.97 -17.74
N GLY A 183 -22.43 -10.44 -17.13
CA GLY A 183 -23.53 -11.24 -16.55
C GLY A 183 -23.92 -10.89 -15.12
N GLU A 184 -25.08 -11.37 -14.68
CA GLU A 184 -25.54 -11.23 -13.29
C GLU A 184 -24.71 -12.11 -12.35
N ILE A 185 -24.32 -11.52 -11.22
CA ILE A 185 -23.52 -12.17 -10.20
C ILE A 185 -24.44 -12.91 -9.23
N SER A 186 -24.10 -14.13 -8.86
CA SER A 186 -24.85 -14.83 -7.82
C SER A 186 -24.61 -14.24 -6.43
N ASP A 187 -25.66 -14.18 -5.61
CA ASP A 187 -25.56 -13.73 -4.22
C ASP A 187 -24.54 -14.55 -3.42
N GLU A 188 -24.41 -15.85 -3.73
CA GLU A 188 -23.43 -16.75 -3.09
C GLU A 188 -21.99 -16.28 -3.29
N VAL A 189 -21.63 -15.86 -4.50
CA VAL A 189 -20.29 -15.37 -4.82
C VAL A 189 -20.02 -14.03 -4.14
N LYS A 190 -21.00 -13.12 -4.11
CA LYS A 190 -20.89 -11.84 -3.38
C LYS A 190 -20.65 -12.04 -1.90
N VAL A 191 -21.41 -12.94 -1.26
CA VAL A 191 -21.28 -13.24 0.16
C VAL A 191 -19.91 -13.82 0.46
N GLU A 192 -19.41 -14.77 -0.33
CA GLU A 192 -18.09 -15.36 -0.06
C GLU A 192 -16.94 -14.38 -0.29
N LEU A 193 -17.01 -13.53 -1.32
CA LEU A 193 -16.04 -12.47 -1.52
C LEU A 193 -16.01 -11.51 -0.34
N ASN A 194 -17.17 -11.07 0.13
CA ASN A 194 -17.28 -10.23 1.34
C ASN A 194 -16.68 -10.95 2.56
N ASP A 195 -17.00 -12.22 2.79
CA ASP A 195 -16.47 -12.99 3.92
C ASP A 195 -14.93 -13.14 3.88
N ARG A 196 -14.31 -13.02 2.70
CA ARG A 196 -12.86 -13.11 2.51
C ARG A 196 -12.16 -11.76 2.56
N LEU A 197 -12.73 -10.76 1.89
CA LEU A 197 -12.11 -9.46 1.66
C LEU A 197 -12.52 -8.40 2.70
N CYS A 198 -13.73 -8.49 3.26
CA CYS A 198 -14.24 -7.53 4.23
C CYS A 198 -13.83 -7.90 5.67
N ARG A 199 -12.52 -8.00 5.92
CA ARG A 199 -11.96 -8.41 7.22
C ARG A 199 -11.10 -7.32 7.85
N PRO A 200 -11.05 -7.24 9.20
CA PRO A 200 -10.24 -6.24 9.89
C PRO A 200 -8.76 -6.22 9.50
N GLU A 201 -8.16 -7.38 9.20
CA GLU A 201 -6.78 -7.48 8.71
C GLU A 201 -6.59 -6.88 7.32
N VAL A 202 -7.54 -7.08 6.40
CA VAL A 202 -7.52 -6.51 5.06
C VAL A 202 -7.73 -5.01 5.12
N PHE A 203 -8.72 -4.55 5.90
CA PHE A 203 -8.99 -3.13 6.10
C PHE A 203 -7.84 -2.39 6.76
N ARG A 204 -7.11 -3.04 7.67
CA ARG A 204 -5.91 -2.46 8.26
C ARG A 204 -4.81 -2.27 7.23
N ALA A 205 -4.52 -3.29 6.43
CA ALA A 205 -3.53 -3.18 5.35
C ALA A 205 -3.94 -2.10 4.33
N LEU A 206 -5.22 -2.05 3.97
CA LEU A 206 -5.77 -1.02 3.09
C LEU A 206 -5.60 0.40 3.67
N LYS A 207 -5.93 0.60 4.94
CA LYS A 207 -5.80 1.92 5.60
C LYS A 207 -4.35 2.37 5.71
N GLU A 208 -3.40 1.44 5.82
CA GLU A 208 -1.96 1.72 5.83
C GLU A 208 -1.44 2.13 4.44
N ASP A 209 -2.10 1.69 3.36
CA ASP A 209 -1.81 2.06 1.98
C ASP A 209 -2.73 3.20 1.49
N ALA A 210 -2.34 4.45 1.80
CA ALA A 210 -3.12 5.64 1.46
C ALA A 210 -3.34 5.84 -0.06
N HIS A 211 -2.58 5.19 -0.92
CA HIS A 211 -2.78 5.26 -2.38
C HIS A 211 -3.92 4.35 -2.86
N MET A 212 -4.26 3.33 -2.07
CA MET A 212 -5.29 2.34 -2.38
C MET A 212 -6.56 2.52 -1.54
N ALA A 213 -6.46 3.20 -0.40
CA ALA A 213 -7.57 3.43 0.51
C ALA A 213 -8.67 4.30 -0.13
N PRO A 214 -9.92 3.80 -0.27
CA PRO A 214 -11.02 4.58 -0.80
C PRO A 214 -11.36 5.74 0.14
N GLN A 215 -11.77 6.89 -0.41
CA GLN A 215 -12.28 8.01 0.38
C GLN A 215 -13.80 7.97 0.37
N GLU A 216 -14.43 8.21 1.52
CA GLU A 216 -15.89 8.11 1.65
C GLU A 216 -16.59 9.11 0.74
N ASP A 217 -16.09 10.35 0.69
CA ASP A 217 -16.61 11.45 -0.13
C ASP A 217 -16.67 11.13 -1.63
N ASP A 218 -15.82 10.22 -2.12
CA ASP A 218 -15.79 9.83 -3.53
C ASP A 218 -16.98 8.94 -3.92
N TYR A 219 -17.64 8.29 -2.95
CA TYR A 219 -18.63 7.24 -3.19
C TYR A 219 -19.98 7.44 -2.46
N LEU A 220 -20.17 8.58 -1.79
CA LEU A 220 -21.37 8.86 -0.97
C LEU A 220 -22.71 8.69 -1.71
N ASP A 221 -22.73 8.91 -3.03
CA ASP A 221 -23.95 8.92 -3.84
C ASP A 221 -24.07 7.72 -4.81
N GLU A 222 -23.14 6.75 -4.74
CA GLU A 222 -23.08 5.61 -5.68
C GLU A 222 -23.58 4.31 -5.04
N GLU A 223 -24.51 3.61 -5.69
CA GLU A 223 -25.00 2.28 -5.22
C GLU A 223 -23.85 1.28 -5.24
N PHE A 224 -23.10 1.22 -6.33
CA PHE A 224 -21.80 0.58 -6.41
C PHE A 224 -20.84 1.56 -7.07
N PRO A 225 -19.60 1.73 -6.55
CA PRO A 225 -18.96 1.02 -5.41
C PRO A 225 -19.32 1.40 -3.97
N GLY A 226 -20.20 2.37 -3.70
CA GLY A 226 -20.49 2.82 -2.32
C GLY A 226 -20.88 1.68 -1.36
N GLU A 227 -21.76 0.77 -1.78
CA GLU A 227 -22.14 -0.40 -0.96
C GLU A 227 -20.97 -1.36 -0.70
N TRP A 228 -20.04 -1.49 -1.65
CA TRP A 228 -18.87 -2.36 -1.52
C TRP A 228 -17.91 -1.83 -0.46
N PHE A 229 -17.69 -0.53 -0.40
CA PHE A 229 -16.77 0.09 0.56
C PHE A 229 -17.39 0.41 1.92
N ALA A 230 -18.72 0.38 2.06
CA ALA A 230 -19.42 0.68 3.32
C ALA A 230 -18.89 -0.11 4.55
N PRO A 231 -18.56 -1.42 4.46
CA PRO A 231 -17.98 -2.15 5.60
C PRO A 231 -16.61 -1.61 6.03
N TYR A 232 -15.78 -1.14 5.10
CA TYR A 232 -14.49 -0.52 5.39
C TYR A 232 -14.67 0.82 6.08
N PHE A 233 -15.56 1.70 5.59
CA PHE A 233 -15.81 2.99 6.23
C PHE A 233 -16.33 2.83 7.65
N LYS A 234 -17.29 1.91 7.85
CA LYS A 234 -17.78 1.55 9.17
C LYS A 234 -16.67 1.01 10.09
N TRP A 235 -15.73 0.25 9.55
CA TRP A 235 -14.58 -0.23 10.32
C TRP A 235 -13.60 0.90 10.65
N CYS A 236 -13.34 1.81 9.72
CA CYS A 236 -12.54 3.02 9.97
C CYS A 236 -13.13 3.84 11.12
N ASP A 237 -14.46 4.04 11.13
CA ASP A 237 -15.15 4.70 12.22
C ASP A 237 -14.97 4.02 13.57
N THR A 238 -14.92 2.69 13.61
CA THR A 238 -14.70 1.97 14.88
C THR A 238 -13.25 2.08 15.35
N VAL A 239 -12.27 1.86 14.47
CA VAL A 239 -10.84 1.89 14.87
C VAL A 239 -10.32 3.29 15.11
N ASP A 240 -10.80 4.29 14.37
CA ASP A 240 -10.40 5.67 14.58
C ASP A 240 -10.95 6.23 15.90
N ASN A 241 -11.93 5.53 16.50
CA ASN A 241 -12.48 5.83 17.82
C ASN A 241 -12.10 4.78 18.88
N ASP A 242 -11.16 3.88 18.59
CA ASP A 242 -10.61 2.90 19.53
C ASP A 242 -9.35 3.46 20.23
N PRO A 243 -9.38 3.67 21.56
CA PRO A 243 -8.23 4.12 22.33
C PRO A 243 -6.96 3.27 22.14
N GLU A 244 -7.06 1.95 22.04
CA GLU A 244 -5.88 1.09 21.90
C GLU A 244 -5.22 1.28 20.53
N TYR A 245 -6.04 1.38 19.48
CA TYR A 245 -5.56 1.65 18.13
C TYR A 245 -4.91 3.02 18.02
N LEU A 246 -5.54 4.06 18.57
CA LEU A 246 -4.99 5.42 18.62
C LEU A 246 -3.65 5.45 19.37
N ALA A 247 -3.54 4.73 20.49
CA ALA A 247 -2.29 4.66 21.25
C ALA A 247 -1.15 4.03 20.43
N ARG A 248 -1.42 2.96 19.69
CA ARG A 248 -0.43 2.32 18.80
C ARG A 248 0.02 3.26 17.69
N GLN A 249 -0.92 3.95 17.02
CA GLN A 249 -0.61 4.94 15.97
C GLN A 249 0.28 6.07 16.49
N ILE A 250 -0.04 6.61 17.68
CA ILE A 250 0.77 7.66 18.33
C ILE A 250 2.21 7.19 18.57
N MET A 251 2.42 5.94 19.03
CA MET A 251 3.78 5.39 19.23
C MET A 251 4.58 5.31 17.92
N GLU A 252 3.94 4.90 16.83
CA GLU A 252 4.58 4.82 15.51
C GLU A 252 4.94 6.21 14.98
N LEU A 253 4.03 7.18 15.10
CA LEU A 253 4.27 8.57 14.71
C LEU A 253 5.43 9.19 15.50
N PHE A 254 5.54 8.89 16.79
CA PHE A 254 6.67 9.32 17.61
C PHE A 254 8.00 8.74 17.14
N THR A 255 8.00 7.48 16.68
CA THR A 255 9.18 6.83 16.10
C THR A 255 9.59 7.49 14.78
N LYS A 256 8.61 7.90 13.97
CA LYS A 256 8.82 8.62 12.70
C LYS A 256 9.11 10.12 12.88
N GLY A 257 8.91 10.66 14.09
CA GLY A 257 9.08 12.08 14.40
C GLY A 257 7.94 12.98 13.89
N ASP A 258 6.77 12.40 13.57
CA ASP A 258 5.59 13.15 13.13
C ASP A 258 4.74 13.59 14.33
N PHE A 259 5.24 14.61 15.02
CA PHE A 259 4.61 15.12 16.23
C PHE A 259 3.31 15.88 15.96
N ARG A 260 3.08 16.36 14.72
CA ARG A 260 1.88 17.13 14.38
C ARG A 260 0.67 16.23 14.37
N VAL A 261 0.73 15.13 13.61
CA VAL A 261 -0.36 14.15 13.58
C VAL A 261 -0.51 13.50 14.96
N ALA A 262 0.60 13.24 15.66
CA ALA A 262 0.53 12.68 17.01
C ALA A 262 -0.15 13.61 18.02
N LEU A 263 -0.01 14.95 17.89
CA LEU A 263 -0.74 15.92 18.73
C LEU A 263 -2.25 15.82 18.49
N GLU A 264 -2.68 15.74 17.24
CA GLU A 264 -4.09 15.65 16.84
C GLU A 264 -4.72 14.34 17.33
N LEU A 265 -4.05 13.20 17.11
CA LEU A 265 -4.53 11.90 17.60
C LEU A 265 -4.55 11.83 19.14
N SER A 266 -3.55 12.40 19.82
CA SER A 266 -3.56 12.45 21.29
C SER A 266 -4.71 13.30 21.82
N ALA A 267 -5.03 14.42 21.16
CA ALA A 267 -6.19 15.24 21.51
C ALA A 267 -7.51 14.49 21.28
N LYS A 268 -7.63 13.73 20.19
CA LYS A 268 -8.78 12.83 19.95
C LYS A 268 -8.89 11.76 21.04
N GLY A 269 -7.77 11.11 21.39
CA GLY A 269 -7.72 10.15 22.49
C GLY A 269 -8.20 10.73 23.82
N LEU A 270 -7.83 11.98 24.13
CA LEU A 270 -8.34 12.71 25.30
C LEU A 270 -9.83 13.08 25.21
N GLN A 271 -10.40 13.25 24.01
CA GLN A 271 -11.85 13.43 23.88
C GLN A 271 -12.60 12.14 24.21
N LEU A 272 -12.05 10.99 23.82
CA LEU A 272 -12.61 9.66 24.09
C LEU A 272 -12.38 9.22 25.54
N SER A 273 -11.22 9.54 26.12
CA SER A 273 -10.81 9.20 27.48
C SER A 273 -10.09 10.38 28.16
N PRO A 274 -10.84 11.32 28.76
CA PRO A 274 -10.31 12.60 29.28
C PRO A 274 -9.22 12.53 30.34
N ASP A 275 -9.13 11.43 31.08
CA ASP A 275 -8.17 11.23 32.16
C ASP A 275 -7.06 10.21 31.83
N ASP A 276 -6.99 9.78 30.56
CA ASP A 276 -5.99 8.80 30.16
C ASP A 276 -4.57 9.37 30.23
N ALA A 277 -3.74 8.67 30.99
CA ALA A 277 -2.38 9.08 31.23
C ALA A 277 -1.55 9.04 29.93
N PHE A 278 -1.70 8.00 29.11
CA PHE A 278 -0.97 7.85 27.85
C PHE A 278 -1.29 9.03 26.93
N PHE A 279 -2.56 9.30 26.64
CA PHE A 279 -2.91 10.41 25.74
C PHE A 279 -2.50 11.77 26.29
N SER A 280 -2.61 11.99 27.61
CA SER A 280 -2.15 13.23 28.24
C SER A 280 -0.65 13.46 28.03
N LEU A 281 0.18 12.44 28.26
CA LEU A 281 1.63 12.53 28.13
C LEU A 281 2.05 12.80 26.69
N PHE A 282 1.51 12.06 25.74
CA PHE A 282 1.84 12.19 24.33
C PHE A 282 1.33 13.52 23.74
N TRP A 283 0.16 13.99 24.18
CA TRP A 283 -0.32 15.34 23.84
C TRP A 283 0.64 16.43 24.33
N ALA A 284 1.00 16.41 25.63
CA ALA A 284 1.90 17.40 26.23
C ALA A 284 3.28 17.39 25.57
N THR A 285 3.80 16.19 25.29
CA THR A 285 5.11 15.99 24.65
C THR A 285 5.11 16.55 23.22
N SER A 286 4.14 16.17 22.40
CA SER A 286 4.01 16.67 21.02
C SER A 286 3.85 18.20 21.00
N LEU A 287 2.99 18.75 21.87
CA LEU A 287 2.75 20.18 21.95
C LEU A 287 4.04 20.96 22.19
N VAL A 288 4.81 20.56 23.21
CA VAL A 288 6.05 21.26 23.60
C VAL A 288 7.11 21.12 22.52
N ILE A 289 7.25 19.95 21.89
CA ILE A 289 8.18 19.76 20.76
C ILE A 289 7.81 20.68 19.60
N LEU A 290 6.54 20.74 19.21
CA LEU A 290 6.10 21.55 18.08
C LEU A 290 6.22 23.06 18.36
N GLN A 291 5.93 23.50 19.59
CA GLN A 291 6.13 24.87 20.03
C GLN A 291 7.62 25.25 20.04
N ALA A 292 8.49 24.39 20.58
CA ALA A 292 9.93 24.62 20.61
C ALA A 292 10.57 24.64 19.21
N ARG A 293 9.96 23.94 18.24
CA ARG A 293 10.37 23.96 16.83
C ARG A 293 9.71 25.08 16.02
N GLU A 294 8.89 25.92 16.64
CA GLU A 294 8.13 27.01 16.00
C GLU A 294 7.21 26.53 14.86
N ILE A 295 6.82 25.25 14.88
CA ILE A 295 5.89 24.67 13.91
C ILE A 295 4.47 25.12 14.22
N ILE A 296 4.15 25.34 15.50
CA ILE A 296 2.88 25.88 15.98
C ILE A 296 3.14 27.06 16.94
N PRO A 297 2.21 28.03 17.04
CA PRO A 297 2.39 29.19 17.90
C PRO A 297 2.43 28.80 19.39
N PHE A 298 3.29 29.47 20.14
CA PHE A 298 3.34 29.35 21.60
C PHE A 298 2.06 29.89 22.24
N LYS A 299 1.47 29.09 23.15
CA LYS A 299 0.30 29.47 23.94
C LYS A 299 0.57 29.18 25.41
N LEU A 300 0.62 30.22 26.22
CA LEU A 300 0.95 30.11 27.66
C LEU A 300 0.01 29.18 28.42
N GLU A 301 -1.28 29.17 28.10
CA GLU A 301 -2.26 28.31 28.76
C GLU A 301 -2.03 26.82 28.45
N ASP A 302 -1.79 26.48 27.19
CA ASP A 302 -1.55 25.09 26.76
C ASP A 302 -0.21 24.58 27.31
N ASN A 303 0.80 25.46 27.35
CA ASN A 303 2.08 25.16 27.97
C ASN A 303 1.94 24.87 29.48
N ARG A 304 1.14 25.67 30.22
CA ARG A 304 0.83 25.41 31.64
C ARG A 304 0.13 24.06 31.84
N LYS A 305 -0.77 23.66 30.92
CA LYS A 305 -1.40 22.34 30.96
C LYS A 305 -0.37 21.22 30.76
N ALA A 306 0.53 21.37 29.79
CA ALA A 306 1.60 20.40 29.56
C ALA A 306 2.54 20.25 30.77
N VAL A 307 2.93 21.35 31.42
CA VAL A 307 3.74 21.33 32.65
C VAL A 307 3.06 20.49 33.74
N ARG A 308 1.76 20.72 34.01
CA ARG A 308 1.01 19.95 35.00
C ARG A 308 0.94 18.46 34.68
N VAL A 309 0.84 18.11 33.39
CA VAL A 309 0.88 16.71 32.96
C VAL A 309 2.22 16.08 33.34
N PHE A 310 3.34 16.73 33.01
CA PHE A 310 4.67 16.19 33.34
C PHE A 310 4.89 16.08 34.85
N GLU A 311 4.47 17.07 35.64
CA GLU A 311 4.55 17.02 37.10
C GLU A 311 3.81 15.82 37.67
N ARG A 312 2.54 15.62 37.25
CA ARG A 312 1.74 14.46 37.65
C ARG A 312 2.45 13.16 37.27
N PHE A 313 3.09 13.10 36.11
CA PHE A 313 3.80 11.90 35.66
C PHE A 313 5.07 11.59 36.47
N LEU A 314 5.77 12.62 36.97
CA LEU A 314 6.95 12.47 37.83
C LEU A 314 6.58 11.94 39.23
N GLU A 315 5.39 12.26 39.74
CA GLU A 315 4.93 11.79 41.06
C GLU A 315 4.74 10.26 41.14
N TYR A 316 4.54 9.58 40.01
CA TYR A 316 4.15 8.16 39.97
C TYR A 316 5.20 7.21 39.37
N ARG A 317 6.43 7.66 39.05
CA ARG A 317 7.44 6.84 38.36
C ARG A 317 8.76 6.74 39.13
N GLN A 318 9.35 5.55 39.12
CA GLN A 318 10.64 5.23 39.77
C GLN A 318 11.75 4.82 38.78
N ASP A 319 11.46 4.79 37.48
CA ASP A 319 12.40 4.40 36.42
C ASP A 319 13.23 5.63 35.97
N GLU A 320 14.54 5.61 36.22
CA GLU A 320 15.47 6.71 35.97
C GLU A 320 15.46 7.21 34.51
N ALA A 321 15.35 6.31 33.52
CA ALA A 321 15.37 6.69 32.11
C ALA A 321 14.09 7.44 31.71
N LYS A 322 12.94 7.02 32.25
CA LYS A 322 11.65 7.68 32.03
C LYS A 322 11.57 9.01 32.76
N VAL A 323 12.12 9.08 33.97
CA VAL A 323 12.25 10.33 34.75
C VAL A 323 13.10 11.34 33.99
N TRP A 324 14.22 10.92 33.39
CA TRP A 324 15.07 11.79 32.58
C TRP A 324 14.34 12.38 31.37
N ASN A 325 13.64 11.55 30.59
CA ASN A 325 12.86 12.02 29.43
C ASN A 325 11.78 13.03 29.83
N ILE A 326 11.04 12.76 30.91
CA ILE A 326 9.99 13.66 31.39
C ILE A 326 10.58 15.00 31.87
N ASN A 327 11.72 14.95 32.58
CA ASN A 327 12.44 16.15 33.00
C ASN A 327 12.96 16.99 31.82
N PHE A 328 13.38 16.33 30.74
CA PHE A 328 13.78 17.01 29.50
C PHE A 328 12.61 17.76 28.85
N TYR A 329 11.44 17.12 28.73
CA TYR A 329 10.24 17.76 28.19
C TYR A 329 9.72 18.89 29.08
N LEU A 330 9.82 18.72 30.40
CA LEU A 330 9.49 19.77 31.37
C LEU A 330 10.40 21.00 31.21
N ALA A 331 11.70 20.80 31.01
CA ALA A 331 12.63 21.90 30.72
C ALA A 331 12.27 22.61 29.40
N MET A 332 11.97 21.87 28.33
CA MET A 332 11.52 22.46 27.06
C MET A 332 10.20 23.23 27.18
N ALA A 333 9.29 22.80 28.06
CA ALA A 333 8.03 23.50 28.31
C ALA A 333 8.26 24.84 29.04
N CYS A 334 9.07 24.83 30.10
CA CYS A 334 9.23 25.95 31.02
C CYS A 334 10.10 27.09 30.48
N LEU A 335 11.05 26.83 29.58
CA LEU A 335 12.05 27.83 29.17
C LEU A 335 11.53 28.90 28.21
N PRO A 336 10.68 28.61 27.20
CA PRO A 336 10.02 29.65 26.41
C PRO A 336 9.04 30.51 27.24
N ALA A 337 8.41 29.93 28.27
CA ALA A 337 7.50 30.66 29.17
C ALA A 337 8.19 31.76 29.99
N ARG A 338 9.53 31.70 30.10
CA ARG A 338 10.39 32.73 30.71
C ARG A 338 10.35 34.06 29.97
N GLU A 339 10.18 34.04 28.65
CA GLU A 339 10.10 35.25 27.83
C GLU A 339 8.69 35.88 27.85
N PHE A 340 7.67 35.12 28.26
CA PHE A 340 6.26 35.54 28.29
C PHE A 340 5.71 35.83 29.70
N GLY A 341 6.55 35.94 30.73
CA GLY A 341 6.17 36.50 32.03
C GLY A 341 5.61 35.54 33.09
N ALA A 342 5.77 34.21 32.94
CA ALA A 342 5.47 33.24 34.01
C ALA A 342 6.78 32.71 34.63
N VAL A 343 7.44 33.54 35.43
CA VAL A 343 8.90 33.48 35.57
C VAL A 343 9.40 32.80 36.84
N GLU A 344 8.81 32.93 38.03
CA GLU A 344 9.58 32.55 39.24
C GLU A 344 9.49 31.07 39.62
N GLU A 345 8.30 30.48 39.61
CA GLU A 345 8.08 29.10 40.07
C GLU A 345 8.60 28.05 39.07
N ALA A 346 8.44 28.32 37.77
CA ALA A 346 8.95 27.45 36.70
C ALA A 346 10.49 27.50 36.59
N ILE A 347 11.11 28.67 36.84
CA ILE A 347 12.58 28.82 36.79
C ILE A 347 13.23 28.12 37.98
N ALA A 348 12.72 28.32 39.20
CA ALA A 348 13.26 27.64 40.38
C ALA A 348 13.26 26.11 40.19
N LYS A 349 12.17 25.58 39.63
CA LYS A 349 12.00 24.15 39.40
C LYS A 349 12.91 23.59 38.29
N VAL A 350 13.12 24.35 37.22
CA VAL A 350 14.07 24.00 36.14
C VAL A 350 15.52 24.10 36.63
N THR A 351 15.85 25.11 37.44
CA THR A 351 17.17 25.24 38.09
C THR A 351 17.45 24.07 39.02
N ASP A 352 16.49 23.70 39.87
CA ASP A 352 16.60 22.51 40.73
C ASP A 352 16.79 21.22 39.92
N LEU A 353 16.11 21.09 38.77
CA LEU A 353 16.27 19.95 37.86
C LEU A 353 17.65 19.88 37.21
N PHE A 354 18.20 21.01 36.77
CA PHE A 354 19.54 21.06 36.19
C PHE A 354 20.63 20.82 37.24
N ASP A 355 20.42 21.28 38.48
CA ASP A 355 21.31 20.99 39.60
C ASP A 355 21.29 19.50 39.97
N GLN A 356 20.12 18.84 39.89
CA GLN A 356 19.97 17.41 40.12
C GLN A 356 20.46 16.55 38.95
N TYR A 357 20.35 17.03 37.70
CA TYR A 357 20.72 16.31 36.48
C TYR A 357 21.59 17.17 35.56
N PRO A 358 22.90 17.36 35.84
CA PRO A 358 23.76 18.28 35.10
C PRO A 358 23.89 17.96 33.60
N LYS A 359 23.81 16.68 33.22
CA LYS A 359 23.85 16.26 31.81
C LYS A 359 22.62 16.76 31.02
N LEU A 360 21.48 16.93 31.68
CA LEU A 360 20.26 17.48 31.08
C LEU A 360 20.47 18.94 30.65
N LEU A 361 21.26 19.70 31.41
CA LEU A 361 21.60 21.08 31.10
C LEU A 361 22.49 21.17 29.85
N ASP A 362 23.43 20.24 29.68
CA ASP A 362 24.30 20.19 28.51
C ASP A 362 23.51 19.80 27.24
N ASP A 363 22.69 18.75 27.32
CA ASP A 363 21.83 18.32 26.21
C ASP A 363 20.81 19.41 25.82
N TYR A 364 20.26 20.13 26.81
CA TYR A 364 19.40 21.30 26.58
C TYR A 364 20.17 22.46 25.93
N ARG A 365 21.36 22.81 26.43
CA ARG A 365 22.19 23.89 25.87
C ARG A 365 22.58 23.63 24.42
N ASP A 366 22.87 22.39 24.06
CA ASP A 366 23.14 22.00 22.67
C ASP A 366 21.91 22.18 21.77
N LEU A 367 20.70 21.92 22.29
CA LEU A 367 19.44 22.20 21.61
C LEU A 367 19.14 23.70 21.50
N GLU A 368 19.34 24.45 22.59
CA GLU A 368 19.18 25.90 22.63
C GLU A 368 20.14 26.58 21.65
N LYS A 369 21.38 26.10 21.56
CA LYS A 369 22.37 26.58 20.60
C LYS A 369 21.93 26.32 19.16
N LYS A 370 21.45 25.11 18.85
CA LYS A 370 20.87 24.79 17.53
C LYS A 370 19.62 25.62 17.20
N TRP A 371 18.84 26.00 18.22
CA TRP A 371 17.65 26.86 18.08
C TRP A 371 18.04 28.32 17.77
N ARG A 372 19.03 28.87 18.49
CA ARG A 372 19.57 30.23 18.25
C ARG A 372 20.28 30.35 16.91
N GLU A 373 21.02 29.32 16.49
CA GLU A 373 21.72 29.32 15.19
C GLU A 373 20.78 29.27 13.98
N LYS A 374 19.52 28.86 14.15
CA LYS A 374 18.48 28.86 13.10
C LYS A 374 17.65 30.14 13.02
N THR A 375 17.63 30.96 14.07
CA THR A 375 16.88 32.22 14.12
C THR A 375 17.67 33.42 13.61
N ASP A 376 19.00 33.29 13.50
CA ASP A 376 19.92 34.31 12.96
C ASP A 376 20.28 34.09 11.46
N SER A 377 19.65 33.11 10.77
CA SER A 377 19.77 32.85 9.32
C SER A 377 18.44 33.04 8.61
#